data_AF-A0AAW3WLV9-F1
#
_entry.id   AF-A0AAW3WLV9-F1
#
_cell.length_a   1.000
_cell.length_b   1.000
_cell.length_c   1.000
_cell.angle_alpha   90.00
_cell.angle_beta   90.00
_cell.angle_gamma   90.00
#
_symmetry.space_group_name_H-M   'P 1'
#
loop_
_entity.id
_entity.type
_entity.pdbx_description
1 polymer ?
#
loop_
_entity_poly.entity_id
_entity_poly.type
_entity_poly.pdbx_seq_one_letter_code
_entity_poly.pdbx_strand_id
1 'polypeptide(L)'
;MSVQSINKENIKVFLIKHKKIFITVFVLFCIYNAITGFIAGPQLPKCNDHELIDKKIPGMVVNKVGGYSAKANLLKITISDVEETLYDKKAGLRQCTAAMTMRVKDNVHSTDFDYQIAWVNEKEGQYQVKILED
;
A
#
# COMPACT_ATOMS: atom_id res chain seq x y z
N MET A 1 -50.16 26.98 1.11
CA MET A 1 -49.79 27.19 2.53
C MET A 1 -48.35 26.71 2.71
N SER A 2 -47.47 27.63 3.10
CA SER A 2 -46.01 27.49 3.08
C SER A 2 -45.47 26.73 4.28
N VAL A 3 -44.75 25.63 4.04
CA VAL A 3 -43.93 24.94 5.05
C VAL A 3 -42.46 25.18 4.73
N GLN A 4 -41.98 26.42 4.82
CA GLN A 4 -40.54 26.72 4.58
C GLN A 4 -39.95 27.82 5.46
N SER A 5 -40.70 28.39 6.42
CA SER A 5 -40.17 29.46 7.30
C SER A 5 -39.67 28.97 8.66
N ILE A 6 -39.85 27.69 9.01
CA ILE A 6 -39.24 27.20 10.24
C ILE A 6 -37.73 27.07 10.00
N ASN A 7 -36.96 27.67 10.91
CA ASN A 7 -35.65 27.21 11.37
C ASN A 7 -34.35 27.87 10.92
N LYS A 8 -34.26 28.84 10.00
CA LYS A 8 -32.92 29.44 9.73
C LYS A 8 -32.37 30.28 10.88
N GLU A 9 -33.21 31.08 11.55
CA GLU A 9 -32.77 31.90 12.69
C GLU A 9 -32.63 31.08 13.98
N ASN A 10 -33.56 30.16 14.25
CA ASN A 10 -33.49 29.27 15.42
C ASN A 10 -32.27 28.34 15.37
N ILE A 11 -31.89 27.82 14.19
CA ILE A 11 -30.67 27.02 14.03
C ILE A 11 -29.42 27.89 14.27
N LYS A 12 -29.39 29.14 13.79
CA LYS A 12 -28.27 30.06 14.03
C LYS A 12 -28.09 30.36 15.51
N VAL A 13 -29.16 30.69 16.23
CA VAL A 13 -29.11 30.99 17.66
C VAL A 13 -28.73 29.74 18.47
N PHE A 14 -29.25 28.57 18.10
CA PHE A 14 -28.89 27.29 18.72
C PHE A 14 -27.41 26.94 18.51
N LEU A 15 -26.88 27.10 17.29
CA LEU A 15 -25.47 26.90 16.97
C LEU A 15 -24.56 27.87 17.72
N ILE A 16 -24.96 29.13 17.89
CA ILE A 16 -24.20 30.12 18.68
C ILE A 16 -24.19 29.74 20.16
N LYS A 17 -25.36 29.37 20.71
CA LYS A 17 -25.51 29.00 22.12
C LYS A 17 -24.71 27.73 22.49
N HIS A 18 -24.66 26.75 21.59
CA HIS A 18 -23.95 25.49 21.80
C HIS A 18 -22.60 25.43 21.07
N LYS A 19 -22.10 26.55 20.52
CA LYS A 19 -20.83 26.64 19.76
C LYS A 19 -19.67 25.98 20.50
N LYS A 20 -19.58 26.18 21.81
CA LYS A 20 -18.53 25.59 22.66
C LYS A 20 -18.59 24.07 22.67
N ILE A 21 -19.79 23.49 22.76
CA ILE A 21 -19.99 22.03 22.76
C ILE A 21 -19.59 21.43 21.42
N PHE A 22 -20.00 22.04 20.31
CA PHE A 22 -19.61 21.58 18.97
C PHE A 22 -18.10 21.64 18.75
N ILE A 23 -17.44 22.71 19.21
CA ILE A 23 -15.98 22.82 19.14
C ILE A 23 -15.33 21.72 19.99
N THR A 24 -15.81 21.47 21.22
CA THR A 24 -15.27 20.42 22.08
C THR A 24 -15.43 19.03 21.46
N VAL A 25 -16.60 18.72 20.90
CA VAL A 25 -16.84 17.43 20.22
C VAL A 25 -15.93 17.27 19.00
N PHE A 26 -15.75 18.33 18.20
CA PHE A 26 -14.86 18.30 17.05
C PHE A 26 -13.39 18.12 17.46
N VAL A 27 -12.93 18.80 18.50
CA VAL A 27 -11.56 18.64 19.03
C VAL A 27 -11.35 17.22 19.55
N LEU A 28 -12.31 16.65 20.29
CA LEU A 28 -12.25 15.26 20.76
C LEU A 28 -12.23 14.27 19.60
N PHE A 29 -12.99 14.52 18.53
CA PHE A 29 -12.96 13.72 17.31
C PHE A 29 -11.59 13.79 16.61
N CYS A 30 -10.99 14.98 16.51
CA CYS A 30 -9.64 15.13 15.94
C CYS A 30 -8.58 14.43 16.79
N ILE A 31 -8.64 14.55 18.12
CA ILE A 31 -7.73 13.85 19.04
C ILE A 31 -7.91 12.35 18.92
N TYR A 32 -9.15 11.86 18.89
CA TYR A 32 -9.44 10.44 18.70
C TYR A 32 -8.83 9.92 17.38
N ASN A 33 -9.05 10.61 16.25
CA ASN A 33 -8.48 10.21 14.97
C ASN A 33 -6.94 10.27 14.95
N ALA A 34 -6.34 11.27 15.60
CA ALA A 34 -4.89 11.37 15.72
C ALA A 34 -4.31 10.21 16.54
N ILE A 35 -4.95 9.85 17.66
CA ILE A 35 -4.55 8.72 18.51
C ILE A 35 -4.75 7.39 17.75
N THR A 36 -5.90 7.17 17.13
CA THR A 36 -6.15 5.92 16.38
C THR A 36 -5.25 5.78 15.15
N GLY A 37 -4.90 6.89 14.50
CA GLY A 37 -3.94 6.90 13.39
C GLY A 37 -2.51 6.55 13.82
N PHE A 38 -2.12 6.88 15.06
CA PHE A 38 -0.83 6.49 15.64
C PHE A 38 -0.82 5.04 16.17
N ILE A 39 -1.96 4.51 16.63
CA ILE A 39 -2.07 3.13 17.15
C ILE A 39 -2.09 2.11 16.00
N ALA A 40 -2.59 2.50 14.83
CA ALA A 40 -2.45 1.69 13.62
C ALA A 40 -1.00 1.75 13.14
N GLY A 41 -0.17 0.82 13.64
CA GLY A 41 1.21 0.65 13.17
C GLY A 41 1.30 0.52 11.64
N PRO A 42 2.49 0.71 11.06
CA PRO A 42 2.65 0.70 9.62
C PRO A 42 2.17 -0.64 9.04
N GLN A 43 1.56 -0.57 7.85
CA GLN A 43 1.10 -1.76 7.14
C GLN A 43 2.14 -2.18 6.11
N LEU A 44 2.32 -3.49 5.93
CA LEU A 44 3.12 -3.99 4.83
C LEU A 44 2.50 -3.50 3.51
N PRO A 45 3.32 -3.11 2.52
CA PRO A 45 2.83 -2.76 1.20
C PRO A 45 2.14 -3.96 0.57
N LYS A 46 1.05 -3.69 -0.17
CA LYS A 46 0.26 -4.73 -0.84
C LYS A 46 1.08 -5.40 -1.94
N CYS A 47 0.69 -6.61 -2.35
CA CYS A 47 1.36 -7.31 -3.44
C CYS A 47 1.40 -6.45 -4.72
N ASN A 48 0.28 -5.82 -5.07
CA ASN A 48 0.13 -4.97 -6.25
C ASN A 48 0.56 -3.50 -6.07
N ASP A 49 1.41 -3.21 -5.08
CA ASP A 49 1.92 -1.86 -4.88
C ASP A 49 2.78 -1.41 -6.08
N HIS A 50 2.45 -0.26 -6.65
CA HIS A 50 3.08 0.25 -7.88
C HIS A 50 4.59 0.50 -7.69
N GLU A 51 5.05 0.87 -6.50
CA GLU A 51 6.47 1.07 -6.25
C GLU A 51 7.21 -0.28 -6.23
N LEU A 52 6.57 -1.31 -5.67
CA LEU A 52 7.09 -2.67 -5.69
C LEU A 52 7.15 -3.25 -7.11
N ILE A 53 6.02 -3.25 -7.80
CA ILE A 53 5.82 -3.94 -9.07
C ILE A 53 6.56 -3.25 -10.23
N ASP A 54 6.60 -1.93 -10.26
CA ASP A 54 7.18 -1.21 -11.41
C ASP A 54 8.63 -0.78 -11.23
N LYS A 55 9.14 -0.78 -9.99
CA LYS A 55 10.51 -0.34 -9.70
C LYS A 55 11.33 -1.40 -9.00
N LYS A 56 10.89 -1.85 -7.82
CA LYS A 56 11.73 -2.67 -6.93
C LYS A 56 11.93 -4.08 -7.47
N ILE A 57 10.86 -4.79 -7.79
CA ILE A 57 10.90 -6.18 -8.26
C ILE A 57 11.62 -6.30 -9.62
N PRO A 58 11.29 -5.49 -10.65
CA PRO A 58 12.03 -5.52 -11.91
C PRO A 58 13.53 -5.30 -11.74
N GLY A 59 13.92 -4.33 -10.90
CA GLY A 59 15.32 -4.07 -10.60
C GLY A 59 16.01 -5.24 -9.89
N MET A 60 15.33 -5.89 -8.95
CA MET A 60 15.85 -7.10 -8.28
C MET A 60 16.06 -8.24 -9.27
N VAL A 61 15.12 -8.47 -10.20
CA VAL A 61 15.27 -9.51 -11.22
C VAL A 61 16.42 -9.17 -12.18
N VAL A 62 16.49 -7.93 -12.69
CA VAL A 62 17.60 -7.52 -13.58
C VAL A 62 18.94 -7.70 -12.90
N ASN A 63 19.08 -7.33 -11.62
CA ASN A 63 20.32 -7.50 -10.87
C ASN A 63 20.67 -8.99 -10.70
N LYS A 64 19.68 -9.83 -10.39
CA LYS A 64 19.86 -11.28 -10.26
C LYS A 64 20.34 -11.87 -11.58
N VAL A 65 19.67 -11.57 -12.69
CA VAL A 65 20.04 -12.06 -14.03
C VAL A 65 21.35 -11.44 -14.53
N GLY A 66 21.64 -10.19 -14.17
CA GLY A 66 22.87 -9.47 -14.52
C GLY A 66 24.11 -10.07 -13.91
N GLY A 67 24.00 -10.70 -12.74
CA GLY A 67 25.05 -11.54 -12.16
C GLY A 67 25.41 -12.75 -13.05
N TYR A 68 24.49 -13.21 -13.89
CA TYR A 68 24.68 -14.35 -14.79
C TYR A 68 24.90 -13.94 -16.26
N SER A 69 24.50 -12.74 -16.69
CA SER A 69 24.58 -12.31 -18.09
C SER A 69 24.75 -10.80 -18.27
N ALA A 70 25.77 -10.40 -19.04
CA ALA A 70 26.01 -9.00 -19.43
C ALA A 70 24.87 -8.38 -20.28
N LYS A 71 23.97 -9.21 -20.83
CA LYS A 71 22.80 -8.74 -21.60
C LYS A 71 21.60 -8.38 -20.71
N ALA A 72 21.69 -8.57 -19.39
CA ALA A 72 20.57 -8.32 -18.49
C ALA A 72 20.10 -6.85 -18.48
N ASN A 73 21.01 -5.90 -18.72
CA ASN A 73 20.67 -4.47 -18.81
C ASN A 73 19.78 -4.13 -20.02
N LEU A 74 19.63 -5.05 -20.98
CA LEU A 74 18.74 -4.92 -22.13
C LEU A 74 17.36 -5.59 -21.90
N LEU A 75 17.15 -6.23 -20.75
CA LEU A 75 15.88 -6.84 -20.39
C LEU A 75 14.87 -5.75 -20.05
N LYS A 76 13.77 -5.70 -20.79
CA LYS A 76 12.57 -5.02 -20.32
C LYS A 76 11.72 -6.04 -19.57
N ILE A 77 11.55 -5.80 -18.28
CA ILE A 77 10.75 -6.65 -17.38
C ILE A 77 9.42 -5.96 -17.12
N THR A 78 8.34 -6.70 -17.20
CA THR A 78 6.98 -6.27 -16.84
C THR A 78 6.38 -7.32 -15.93
N ILE A 79 5.82 -6.89 -14.82
CA ILE A 79 5.17 -7.76 -13.85
C ILE A 79 3.65 -7.58 -14.01
N SER A 80 2.92 -8.69 -14.08
CA SER A 80 1.46 -8.74 -14.20
C SER A 80 0.88 -9.82 -13.30
N ASP A 81 -0.44 -9.93 -13.25
CA ASP A 81 -1.18 -11.05 -12.64
C ASP A 81 -0.74 -11.30 -11.18
N VAL A 82 -0.62 -10.20 -10.44
CA VAL A 82 -0.13 -10.20 -9.05
C VAL A 82 -1.26 -10.60 -8.11
N GLU A 83 -1.06 -11.69 -7.37
CA GLU A 83 -2.01 -12.21 -6.39
C GLU A 83 -1.38 -12.37 -5.01
N GLU A 84 -2.16 -12.12 -3.95
CA GLU A 84 -1.75 -12.41 -2.57
C GLU A 84 -2.09 -13.86 -2.23
N THR A 85 -1.07 -14.66 -1.93
CA THR A 85 -1.26 -16.07 -1.57
C THR A 85 -1.32 -16.30 -0.07
N LEU A 86 -0.61 -15.48 0.71
CA LEU A 86 -0.61 -15.54 2.16
C LEU A 86 -0.41 -14.16 2.77
N TYR A 87 -1.15 -13.86 3.83
CA TYR A 87 -0.86 -12.71 4.70
C TYR A 87 -0.94 -13.12 6.17
N ASP A 88 0.23 -13.19 6.82
CA ASP A 88 0.34 -13.35 8.27
C ASP A 88 0.73 -12.01 8.89
N LYS A 89 -0.29 -11.31 9.38
CA LYS A 89 -0.11 -10.03 10.08
C LYS A 89 0.72 -10.16 11.35
N LYS A 90 0.64 -11.27 12.07
CA LYS A 90 1.38 -11.46 13.34
C LYS A 90 2.85 -11.75 13.08
N ALA A 91 3.16 -12.52 12.04
CA ALA A 91 4.53 -12.77 11.62
C ALA A 91 5.13 -11.61 10.82
N GLY A 92 4.32 -10.61 10.44
CA GLY A 92 4.80 -9.49 9.63
C GLY A 92 5.19 -9.95 8.23
N LEU A 93 4.36 -10.79 7.62
CA LEU A 93 4.68 -11.51 6.40
C LEU A 93 3.54 -11.45 5.38
N ARG A 94 3.89 -11.18 4.13
CA ARG A 94 2.99 -11.29 2.98
C ARG A 94 3.71 -12.07 1.87
N GLN A 95 3.06 -13.08 1.32
CA GLN A 95 3.53 -13.81 0.14
C GLN A 95 2.61 -13.50 -1.03
N CYS A 96 3.23 -13.40 -2.19
CA CYS A 96 2.59 -12.97 -3.42
C CYS A 96 3.12 -13.85 -4.56
N THR A 97 2.24 -14.13 -5.51
CA THR A 97 2.59 -14.74 -6.79
C THR A 97 2.40 -13.69 -7.88
N ALA A 98 3.26 -13.69 -8.89
CA ALA A 98 3.13 -12.80 -10.02
C ALA A 98 3.65 -13.43 -11.31
N ALA A 99 3.08 -13.01 -12.43
CA ALA A 99 3.61 -13.30 -13.75
C ALA A 99 4.68 -12.26 -14.11
N MET A 100 5.84 -12.74 -14.57
CA MET A 100 6.90 -11.91 -15.11
C MET A 100 7.00 -12.12 -16.61
N THR A 101 6.96 -11.02 -17.37
CA THR A 101 7.29 -11.01 -18.79
C THR A 101 8.62 -10.29 -19.02
N MET A 102 9.59 -11.01 -19.59
CA MET A 102 10.90 -10.52 -19.97
C MET A 102 10.99 -10.39 -21.49
N ARG A 103 11.37 -9.21 -21.98
CA ARG A 103 11.64 -8.97 -23.41
C ARG A 103 13.12 -8.68 -23.65
N VAL A 104 13.73 -9.43 -24.56
CA VAL A 104 15.07 -9.18 -25.10
C VAL A 104 14.97 -9.07 -26.61
N LYS A 105 15.07 -7.84 -27.15
CA LYS A 105 14.81 -7.55 -28.57
C LYS A 105 13.42 -8.09 -28.98
N ASP A 106 13.37 -9.05 -29.90
CA ASP A 106 12.14 -9.64 -30.43
C ASP A 106 11.66 -10.88 -29.66
N ASN A 107 12.47 -11.39 -28.72
CA ASN A 107 12.11 -12.55 -27.92
C ASN A 107 11.37 -12.11 -26.65
N VAL A 108 10.24 -12.75 -26.39
CA VAL A 108 9.44 -12.58 -25.17
C VAL A 108 9.41 -13.91 -24.44
N HIS A 109 9.72 -13.88 -23.16
CA HIS A 109 9.61 -15.01 -22.26
C HIS A 109 8.76 -14.61 -21.06
N SER A 110 7.81 -15.47 -20.68
CA SER A 110 6.97 -15.23 -19.52
C SER A 110 7.09 -16.42 -18.56
N THR A 111 7.19 -16.12 -17.28
CA THR A 111 7.27 -17.12 -16.21
C THR A 111 6.58 -16.56 -14.97
N ASP A 112 5.95 -17.44 -14.22
CA ASP A 112 5.42 -17.09 -12.91
C ASP A 112 6.53 -17.21 -11.87
N PHE A 113 6.42 -16.43 -10.79
CA PHE A 113 7.35 -16.48 -9.68
C PHE A 113 6.66 -16.03 -8.39
N ASP A 114 7.17 -16.52 -7.28
CA ASP A 114 6.73 -16.11 -5.95
C ASP A 114 7.70 -15.12 -5.34
N TYR A 115 7.16 -14.18 -4.58
CA TYR A 115 7.95 -13.27 -3.76
C TYR A 115 7.29 -13.02 -2.41
N GLN A 116 8.13 -12.66 -1.46
CA GLN A 116 7.77 -12.46 -0.07
C GLN A 116 8.13 -11.05 0.36
N ILE A 117 7.21 -10.40 1.05
CA ILE A 117 7.38 -9.11 1.71
C ILE A 117 7.36 -9.38 3.21
N ALA A 118 8.42 -8.98 3.92
CA ALA A 118 8.54 -9.21 5.36
C ALA A 118 9.04 -7.96 6.08
N TRP A 119 8.58 -7.75 7.31
CA TRP A 119 9.15 -6.70 8.16
C TRP A 119 10.60 -7.00 8.50
N VAL A 120 11.45 -6.00 8.34
CA VAL A 120 12.80 -5.96 8.94
C VAL A 120 12.73 -5.23 10.27
N ASN A 121 12.01 -4.10 10.29
CA ASN A 121 11.69 -3.34 11.49
C ASN A 121 10.30 -2.72 11.35
N GLU A 122 9.31 -3.34 11.97
CA GLU A 122 7.92 -2.88 11.94
C GLU A 122 7.76 -1.48 12.55
N LYS A 123 8.50 -1.14 13.61
CA LYS A 123 8.38 0.17 14.27
C LYS A 123 8.84 1.33 13.39
N GLU A 124 9.83 1.07 12.54
CA GLU A 124 10.38 2.04 11.60
C GLU A 124 9.75 1.93 10.20
N GLY A 125 8.80 1.01 10.00
CA GLY A 125 8.17 0.77 8.69
C GLY A 125 9.13 0.21 7.64
N GLN A 126 10.24 -0.40 8.06
CA GLN A 126 11.24 -0.97 7.15
C GLN A 126 10.92 -2.42 6.84
N TYR A 127 10.79 -2.73 5.55
CA TYR A 127 10.49 -4.06 5.05
C TYR A 127 11.48 -4.49 3.97
N GLN A 128 11.64 -5.81 3.84
CA GLN A 128 12.40 -6.44 2.78
C GLN A 128 11.48 -7.15 1.80
N VAL A 129 11.98 -7.31 0.58
CA VAL A 129 11.34 -8.11 -0.46
C VAL A 129 12.34 -9.18 -0.85
N LYS A 130 11.88 -10.42 -0.98
CA LYS A 130 12.70 -11.56 -1.41
C LYS A 130 11.95 -12.32 -2.49
N ILE A 131 12.60 -12.58 -3.62
CA ILE A 131 12.10 -13.52 -4.62
C ILE A 131 12.35 -14.93 -4.08
N LEU A 132 11.31 -15.75 -4.04
CA LEU A 132 11.43 -17.14 -3.62
C LEU A 132 11.98 -17.95 -4.81
N GLU A 133 12.98 -18.78 -4.53
CA GLU A 133 13.50 -19.74 -5.50
C GLU A 133 12.83 -21.07 -5.17
N ASP A 134 12.20 -21.69 -6.17
CA ASP A 134 11.82 -23.10 -6.13
C ASP A 134 13.05 -24.01 -6.18
#